data_AF-A0A7X2NQY8-F1
#
_entry.id   AF-A0A7X2NQY8-F1
#
_cell.length_a   1.000
_cell.length_b   1.000
_cell.length_c   1.000
_cell.angle_alpha   90.00
_cell.angle_beta   90.00
_cell.angle_gamma   90.00
#
_symmetry.space_group_name_H-M   'P 1'
#
loop_
_entity.id
_entity.type
_entity.pdbx_description
1 polymer ?
#
loop_
_entity_poly.entity_id
_entity_poly.type
_entity_poly.pdbx_seq_one_letter_code
_entity_poly.pdbx_strand_id
1 'polypeptide(L)'
;MKIQISAVPYAIELTEDTHPAEAGYRKFFIATAGADSPRPVTLKQNGNAWNLYEYSSILSGIRMPVDHQVLPEREREEKRVWD
;
A
#
# COMPACT_ATOMS: atom_id res chain seq x y z
N MET A 1 -12.23 0.84 17.12
CA MET A 1 -11.08 0.84 16.20
C MET A 1 -10.51 2.25 16.10
N LYS A 2 -9.41 2.54 16.81
CA LYS A 2 -8.69 3.82 16.71
C LYS A 2 -7.60 3.65 15.67
N ILE A 3 -7.73 4.32 14.53
CA ILE A 3 -6.64 4.41 13.55
C ILE A 3 -5.73 5.53 14.04
N GLN A 4 -4.60 5.17 14.66
CA GLN A 4 -3.54 6.13 14.97
C GLN A 4 -2.72 6.37 13.70
N ILE A 5 -2.89 7.56 13.11
CA ILE A 5 -2.04 8.01 12.01
C ILE A 5 -0.78 8.57 12.66
N SER A 6 0.39 8.00 12.32
CA SER A 6 1.69 8.47 12.80
C SER A 6 1.86 9.97 12.49
N ALA A 7 2.48 10.73 13.40
CA ALA A 7 2.74 12.17 13.22
C ALA A 7 3.75 12.50 12.11
N VAL A 8 4.36 11.47 11.50
CA VAL A 8 5.33 11.62 10.41
C VAL A 8 4.64 11.27 9.08
N PRO A 9 4.79 12.11 8.02
CA PRO A 9 4.26 11.78 6.71
C PRO A 9 4.88 10.49 6.18
N TYR A 10 4.03 9.61 5.64
CA TYR A 10 4.50 8.38 5.02
C TYR A 10 5.25 8.71 3.73
N ALA A 11 6.51 8.27 3.64
CA ALA A 11 7.28 8.32 2.40
C ALA A 11 6.91 7.10 1.54
N ILE A 12 6.71 7.33 0.24
CA ILE A 12 6.46 6.27 -0.74
C ILE A 12 7.40 6.44 -1.93
N GLU A 13 7.86 5.32 -2.49
CA GLU A 13 8.63 5.31 -3.72
C GLU A 13 7.69 5.13 -4.91
N LEU A 14 7.79 6.04 -5.89
CA LEU A 14 6.98 6.07 -7.09
C LEU A 14 7.89 6.06 -8.32
N THR A 15 7.57 5.17 -9.26
CA THR A 15 8.18 5.12 -10.58
C THR A 15 7.14 5.47 -11.62
N GLU A 16 7.41 6.43 -12.51
CA GLU A 16 6.48 6.77 -13.58
C GLU A 16 6.39 5.62 -14.60
N ASP A 17 5.16 5.29 -15.02
CA ASP A 17 4.94 4.36 -16.11
C ASP A 17 5.27 5.05 -17.42
N THR A 18 6.17 4.47 -18.21
CA THR A 18 6.64 5.05 -19.48
C THR A 18 5.67 4.83 -20.64
N HIS A 19 4.63 4.01 -20.45
CA HIS A 19 3.60 3.81 -21.45
C HIS A 19 2.71 5.06 -21.61
N PRO A 20 2.24 5.35 -22.82
CA PRO A 20 1.35 6.48 -23.05
C PRO A 20 0.08 6.35 -22.21
N ALA A 21 -0.26 7.43 -21.51
CA ALA A 21 -1.53 7.59 -20.80
C ALA A 21 -2.46 8.52 -21.59
N GLU A 22 -3.77 8.34 -21.40
CA GLU A 22 -4.76 9.28 -21.91
C GLU A 22 -4.59 10.67 -21.27
N ALA A 23 -4.99 11.72 -21.99
CA ALA A 23 -4.92 13.08 -21.48
C ALA A 23 -5.69 13.22 -20.16
N GLY A 24 -5.08 13.87 -19.17
CA GLY A 24 -5.64 14.01 -17.83
C GLY A 24 -5.44 12.78 -16.93
N TYR A 25 -4.72 11.76 -17.38
CA TYR A 25 -4.30 10.63 -16.56
C TYR A 25 -2.77 10.52 -16.49
N ARG A 26 -2.28 10.02 -15.35
CA ARG A 26 -0.89 9.55 -15.22
C ARG A 26 -0.88 8.21 -14.53
N LYS A 27 0.06 7.37 -14.93
CA LYS A 27 0.25 6.03 -14.37
C LYS A 27 1.60 5.98 -13.67
N PHE A 28 1.60 5.36 -12.50
CA PHE A 28 2.80 5.14 -11.70
C PHE A 28 2.79 3.72 -11.18
N PHE A 29 3.97 3.26 -10.79
CA PHE A 29 4.17 2.09 -9.99
C PHE A 29 4.60 2.50 -8.58
N ILE A 30 3.89 2.03 -7.57
CA ILE A 30 4.25 2.24 -6.16
C ILE A 30 4.91 0.98 -5.60
N ALA A 31 6.05 1.13 -4.94
CA ALA A 31 6.63 0.04 -4.17
C ALA A 31 5.83 -0.14 -2.87
N THR A 32 5.40 -1.38 -2.58
CA THR A 32 4.68 -1.71 -1.35
C THR A 32 5.42 -2.78 -0.56
N ALA A 33 5.42 -2.65 0.76
CA ALA A 33 6.04 -3.64 1.64
C ALA A 33 5.32 -4.99 1.52
N GLY A 34 6.10 -6.08 1.42
CA GLY A 34 5.59 -7.44 1.34
C GLY A 34 5.07 -7.87 -0.03
N ALA A 35 5.12 -7.00 -1.04
CA ALA A 35 4.85 -7.35 -2.43
C ALA A 35 6.16 -7.54 -3.20
N ASP A 36 6.24 -8.62 -3.99
CA ASP A 36 7.44 -8.93 -4.81
C ASP A 36 7.63 -7.96 -5.99
N SER A 37 6.61 -7.17 -6.35
CA SER A 37 6.65 -6.26 -7.50
C SER A 37 5.86 -4.98 -7.22
N PRO A 38 6.31 -3.82 -7.76
CA PRO A 38 5.56 -2.57 -7.66
C PRO A 38 4.13 -2.67 -8.18
N ARG A 39 3.21 -1.91 -7.59
CA ARG A 39 1.77 -1.94 -7.91
C ARG A 39 1.37 -0.75 -8.76
N PRO A 40 0.58 -0.96 -9.84
CA PRO A 40 0.13 0.14 -10.66
C PRO A 40 -0.89 0.99 -9.90
N VAL A 41 -0.74 2.30 -9.99
CA VAL A 41 -1.71 3.30 -9.56
C VAL A 41 -1.93 4.30 -10.68
N THR A 42 -3.16 4.80 -10.80
CA THR A 42 -3.50 5.85 -11.76
C THR A 42 -3.93 7.11 -11.02
N LEU A 43 -3.37 8.24 -11.43
CA LEU A 43 -3.83 9.56 -11.03
C LEU A 43 -4.71 10.15 -12.13
N LYS A 44 -5.76 10.85 -11.72
CA LYS A 44 -6.60 11.66 -12.61
C LYS A 44 -6.47 13.13 -12.25
N GLN A 45 -6.29 13.95 -13.27
CA GLN A 45 -6.24 15.40 -13.12
C GLN A 45 -7.63 15.93 -12.76
N ASN A 46 -7.70 16.75 -11.71
CA ASN A 46 -8.88 17.45 -11.27
C ASN A 46 -8.52 18.92 -11.01
N GLY A 47 -8.76 19.78 -12.01
CA GLY A 47 -8.27 21.16 -12.01
C GLY A 47 -6.74 21.21 -11.95
N ASN A 48 -6.21 21.86 -10.92
CA ASN A 48 -4.77 21.98 -10.67
C ASN A 48 -4.19 20.86 -9.79
N ALA A 49 -5.03 19.92 -9.35
CA ALA A 49 -4.63 18.81 -8.49
C ALA A 49 -4.64 17.48 -9.25
N TRP A 50 -3.85 16.53 -8.77
CA TRP A 50 -3.86 15.14 -9.21
C TRP A 50 -4.40 14.28 -8.07
N ASN A 51 -5.51 13.59 -8.30
CA ASN A 51 -6.14 12.72 -7.32
C ASN A 51 -5.90 11.26 -7.68
N LEU A 52 -5.75 10.41 -6.66
CA LEU A 52 -5.71 8.97 -6.86
C LEU A 52 -7.05 8.49 -7.45
N TYR A 53 -6.98 7.80 -8.58
CA TYR A 53 -8.14 7.35 -9.34
C TYR A 53 -8.28 5.83 -9.33
N GLU A 54 -7.21 5.09 -9.66
CA GLU A 54 -7.19 3.62 -9.64
C GLU A 54 -6.06 3.13 -8.74
N TYR A 55 -6.37 2.21 -7.82
CA TYR A 55 -5.45 1.65 -6.83
C TYR A 55 -5.89 0.28 -6.29
N SER A 56 -6.85 -0.38 -6.95
CA SER A 56 -7.45 -1.64 -6.50
C SER A 56 -6.45 -2.77 -6.24
N SER A 57 -5.28 -2.72 -6.90
CA SER A 57 -4.25 -3.75 -6.79
C SER A 57 -3.15 -3.49 -5.75
N ILE A 58 -3.22 -2.39 -4.99
CA ILE A 58 -2.11 -1.98 -4.10
C ILE A 58 -1.79 -2.99 -3.00
N LEU A 59 -2.80 -3.75 -2.55
CA LEU A 59 -2.65 -4.81 -1.54
C LEU A 59 -2.56 -6.22 -2.13
N SER A 60 -2.61 -6.34 -3.46
CA SER A 60 -2.55 -7.64 -4.13
C SER A 60 -1.18 -8.28 -3.95
N GLY A 61 -1.16 -9.60 -3.74
CA GLY A 61 0.08 -10.38 -3.68
C GLY A 61 1.04 -10.00 -2.55
N ILE A 62 0.53 -9.35 -1.49
CA ILE A 62 1.31 -9.14 -0.26
C ILE A 62 1.45 -10.50 0.44
N ARG A 63 2.69 -10.87 0.77
CA ARG A 63 3.02 -12.10 1.50
C ARG A 63 3.23 -11.81 2.99
N MET A 64 2.94 -12.81 3.82
CA MET A 64 3.38 -12.78 5.21
C MET A 64 4.91 -12.83 5.27
N PRO A 65 5.54 -12.08 6.20
CA PRO A 65 6.97 -12.21 6.43
C PRO A 65 7.36 -13.66 6.73
N VAL A 66 8.50 -14.11 6.20
CA VAL A 66 9.02 -15.48 6.42
C VAL A 66 9.30 -15.73 7.90
N ASP A 67 9.61 -14.67 8.65
CA ASP A 67 9.82 -14.69 10.10
C ASP A 67 8.60 -14.18 10.87
N HIS A 68 7.38 -14.35 10.32
CA HIS A 68 6.20 -14.38 11.16
C HIS A 68 6.34 -15.61 12.05
N GLN A 69 7.09 -15.46 13.14
CA GLN A 69 7.06 -16.38 14.26
C GLN A 69 5.59 -16.58 14.58
N VAL A 70 5.08 -17.75 14.23
CA VAL A 70 3.81 -18.21 14.75
C VAL A 70 4.07 -18.30 16.25
N LEU A 71 3.68 -17.27 16.99
CA LEU A 71 3.73 -17.34 18.44
C LEU A 71 3.01 -18.64 18.82
N PRO A 72 3.58 -19.48 19.72
CA PRO A 72 2.91 -20.68 20.18
C PRO A 72 1.47 -20.38 20.57
N GLU A 73 0.53 -21.31 20.34
CA GLU A 73 -0.93 -21.11 20.56
C GLU A 73 -1.24 -20.35 21.86
N ARG A 74 -0.53 -20.69 22.94
CA ARG A 74 -0.67 -20.07 24.27
C ARG A 74 -0.42 -18.55 24.28
N GLU A 75 0.61 -18.08 23.57
CA GLU A 75 0.94 -16.65 23.51
C GLU A 75 -0.04 -15.88 22.62
N ARG A 76 -0.63 -16.54 21.61
CA ARG A 76 -1.70 -15.96 20.78
C ARG A 76 -2.99 -15.77 21.59
N GLU A 77 -3.33 -16.73 22.44
CA GLU A 77 -4.49 -16.66 23.33
C GLU A 77 -4.32 -15.58 24.40
N GLU A 78 -3.15 -15.48 25.04
CA GLU A 78 -2.88 -14.42 26.03
C GLU A 78 -2.97 -13.01 25.42
N LYS A 79 -2.41 -12.78 24.23
CA LYS A 79 -2.52 -11.47 23.57
C LYS A 79 -3.93 -11.12 23.14
N ARG A 80 -4.71 -12.11 22.68
CA ARG A 80 -6.12 -11.93 22.28
C ARG A 80 -7.04 -11.57 23.46
N VAL A 81 -6.66 -11.87 24.69
CA VAL A 81 -7.46 -11.59 25.90
C VAL A 81 -7.33 -10.11 26.35
N TRP A 82 -6.32 -9.38 25.88
CA TRP A 82 -6.05 -8.00 26.32
C TRP A 82 -6.28 -6.92 25.25
N ASP A 83 -6.87 -7.25 24.10
CA ASP A 83 -7.32 -6.32 23.05
C ASP A 83 -8.84 -6.10 23.03
#